data_AF-A0A240EGR5-F1
#
_entry.id   AF-A0A240EGR5-F1
#
_cell.length_a   1.000
_cell.length_b   1.000
_cell.length_c   1.000
_cell.angle_alpha   90.00
_cell.angle_beta   90.00
_cell.angle_gamma   90.00
#
_symmetry.space_group_name_H-M   'P 1'
#
loop_
_entity.id
_entity.type
_entity.pdbx_description
1 polymer ?
#
loop_
_entity_poly.entity_id
_entity_poly.type
_entity_poly.pdbx_seq_one_letter_code
_entity_poly.pdbx_strand_id
1 'polypeptide(L)'
;MIDFKGEKVGWTELSNRYRIPISTLVNRYESGLRGEDLVRQSHQGIGNKRAANKLTENDVRAIKTLLATTELTQAAIAKQFNVHQCHVSDIKRGKKWAEIKL
;
A
#
# COMPACT_ATOMS: atom_id res chain seq x y z
N MET A 1 29.70 -16.65 -6.88
CA MET A 1 30.37 -15.54 -6.16
C MET A 1 29.92 -14.24 -6.78
N ILE A 2 29.79 -13.17 -6.01
CA ILE A 2 29.39 -11.84 -6.48
C ILE A 2 30.44 -10.81 -6.09
N ASP A 3 30.52 -9.71 -6.83
CA ASP A 3 31.35 -8.57 -6.45
C ASP A 3 30.64 -7.73 -5.39
N PHE A 4 31.26 -7.58 -4.23
CA PHE A 4 30.76 -6.79 -3.11
C PHE A 4 31.93 -6.01 -2.50
N LYS A 5 31.85 -4.67 -2.48
CA LYS A 5 32.93 -3.77 -2.02
C LYS A 5 34.29 -4.01 -2.71
N GLY A 6 34.29 -4.45 -3.97
CA GLY A 6 35.52 -4.73 -4.72
C GLY A 6 36.11 -6.12 -4.48
N GLU A 7 35.45 -6.97 -3.67
CA GLU A 7 35.87 -8.34 -3.40
C GLU A 7 34.83 -9.35 -3.93
N LYS A 8 35.31 -10.53 -4.34
CA LYS A 8 34.43 -11.64 -4.70
C LYS A 8 34.00 -12.39 -3.45
N VAL A 9 32.72 -12.29 -3.10
CA VAL A 9 32.13 -12.94 -1.92
C VAL A 9 31.07 -13.97 -2.31
N GLY A 10 30.85 -14.96 -1.44
CA GLY A 10 29.78 -15.94 -1.57
C GLY A 10 28.46 -15.46 -0.96
N TRP A 11 27.35 -16.04 -1.41
CA TRP A 11 26.03 -15.78 -0.82
C TRP A 11 25.94 -16.22 0.65
N THR A 12 26.50 -17.38 0.98
CA THR A 12 26.55 -17.91 2.35
C THR A 12 27.30 -16.97 3.28
N GLU A 13 28.42 -16.41 2.81
CA GLU A 13 29.23 -15.46 3.56
C GLU A 13 28.45 -14.17 3.84
N LEU A 14 27.82 -13.58 2.82
CA LEU A 14 26.99 -12.39 3.00
C LEU A 14 25.78 -12.64 3.90
N SER A 15 25.15 -13.81 3.77
CA SER A 15 24.02 -14.22 4.60
C SER A 15 24.41 -14.26 6.07
N ASN A 16 25.52 -14.92 6.39
CA ASN A 16 26.02 -15.03 7.76
C ASN A 16 26.47 -13.67 8.31
N ARG A 17 27.19 -12.89 7.50
CA ARG A 17 27.75 -11.59 7.88
C ARG A 17 26.67 -10.56 8.19
N TYR A 18 25.63 -10.47 7.35
CA TYR A 18 24.59 -9.45 7.47
C TYR A 18 23.28 -9.97 8.08
N ARG A 19 23.20 -11.26 8.41
CA ARG A 19 21.98 -11.94 8.89
C ARG A 19 20.78 -11.72 7.97
N ILE A 20 21.02 -11.79 6.66
CA ILE A 20 20.00 -11.64 5.63
C ILE A 20 19.85 -13.00 4.93
N PRO A 21 18.64 -13.55 4.78
CA PRO A 21 18.44 -14.81 4.08
C PRO A 21 19.05 -14.76 2.67
N ILE A 22 19.72 -15.85 2.27
CA ILE A 22 20.30 -15.99 0.92
C ILE A 22 19.27 -15.64 -0.16
N SER A 23 18.03 -16.10 -0.02
CA SER A 23 16.93 -15.79 -0.95
C SER A 23 16.67 -14.28 -1.09
N THR A 24 16.78 -13.52 0.00
CA THR A 24 16.62 -12.06 -0.04
C THR A 24 17.78 -11.41 -0.80
N LEU A 25 19.01 -11.87 -0.57
CA LEU A 25 20.20 -11.37 -1.29
C LEU A 25 20.12 -11.69 -2.78
N VAL A 26 19.68 -12.90 -3.14
CA VAL A 26 19.47 -13.33 -4.53
C VAL A 26 18.38 -12.49 -5.21
N ASN A 27 17.20 -12.36 -4.60
CA ASN A 27 16.10 -11.54 -5.16
C ASN A 27 16.54 -10.09 -5.40
N ARG A 28 17.31 -9.50 -4.48
CA ARG A 28 17.87 -8.15 -4.62
C ARG A 28 18.85 -8.06 -5.80
N TYR A 29 19.67 -9.09 -5.98
CA TYR A 29 20.61 -9.15 -7.09
C TYR A 29 19.90 -9.33 -8.43
N GLU A 30 18.90 -10.20 -8.50
CA GLU A 30 18.05 -10.38 -9.67
C GLU A 30 17.25 -9.11 -10.00
N SER A 31 16.84 -8.33 -8.99
CA SER A 31 16.22 -7.02 -9.17
C SER A 31 17.21 -5.89 -9.51
N GLY A 32 18.50 -6.21 -9.72
CA GLY A 32 19.52 -5.25 -10.17
C GLY A 32 20.29 -4.53 -9.07
N LEU A 33 20.03 -4.78 -7.77
CA LEU A 33 20.83 -4.19 -6.69
C LEU A 33 22.23 -4.80 -6.65
N ARG A 34 23.23 -3.99 -6.28
CA ARG A 34 24.65 -4.38 -6.28
C ARG A 34 25.36 -3.79 -5.07
N GLY A 35 26.54 -4.34 -4.75
CA GLY A 35 27.37 -3.83 -3.66
C GLY A 35 26.58 -3.72 -2.35
N GLU A 36 26.74 -2.60 -1.65
CA GLU A 36 26.13 -2.39 -0.33
C GLU A 36 24.60 -2.35 -0.33
N ASP A 37 23.97 -2.05 -1.47
CA ASP A 37 22.51 -2.06 -1.58
C ASP A 37 21.92 -3.47 -1.41
N LEU A 38 22.71 -4.52 -1.66
CA LEU A 38 22.31 -5.90 -1.39
C LEU A 38 22.04 -6.14 0.09
N VAL A 39 22.73 -5.43 0.99
CA VAL A 39 22.68 -5.65 2.44
C VAL A 39 22.03 -4.51 3.20
N ARG A 40 21.70 -3.42 2.51
CA ARG A 40 20.94 -2.30 3.08
C ARG A 40 19.71 -2.86 3.77
N GLN A 41 19.53 -2.54 5.06
CA GLN A 41 18.28 -2.83 5.74
C GLN A 41 17.19 -2.11 4.95
N SER A 42 16.37 -2.88 4.26
CA SER A 42 15.14 -2.35 3.71
C SER A 42 14.38 -1.87 4.93
N HIS A 43 14.11 -0.56 5.01
CA HIS A 43 13.02 -0.08 5.85
C HIS A 43 11.81 -0.82 5.30
N GLN A 44 11.47 -1.97 5.92
CA GLN A 44 10.30 -2.73 5.55
C GLN A 44 9.21 -1.70 5.40
N GLY A 45 8.68 -1.61 4.19
CA GLY A 45 7.75 -0.56 3.81
C GLY A 45 6.77 -0.45 4.95
N ILE A 46 6.69 0.73 5.55
CA ILE A 46 5.53 1.09 6.34
C ILE A 46 4.42 1.01 5.30
N GLY A 47 3.85 -0.19 5.15
CA GLY A 47 2.77 -0.48 4.24
C GLY A 47 1.79 0.63 4.51
N ASN A 48 1.57 1.45 3.50
CA ASN A 48 0.99 2.78 3.65
C ASN A 48 -0.29 2.65 4.48
N LYS A 49 -0.22 2.84 5.80
CA LYS A 49 -1.37 2.65 6.70
C LYS A 49 -2.48 3.64 6.31
N ARG A 50 -2.09 4.72 5.61
CA ARG A 50 -2.98 5.74 5.02
C ARG A 50 -3.57 5.34 3.66
N ALA A 51 -3.03 4.34 2.94
CA ALA A 51 -3.69 3.78 1.77
C ALA A 51 -4.91 2.91 2.15
N ALA A 52 -5.00 2.46 3.41
CA ALA A 52 -6.05 1.56 3.87
C ALA A 52 -7.43 2.25 3.96
N ASN A 53 -7.51 3.56 4.18
CA ASN A 53 -8.80 4.27 4.30
C ASN A 53 -8.78 5.60 3.54
N LYS A 54 -9.13 5.55 2.24
CA LYS A 54 -9.33 6.74 1.39
C LYS A 54 -10.52 7.62 1.85
N LEU A 55 -11.40 7.10 2.69
CA LEU A 55 -12.59 7.79 3.18
C LEU A 55 -12.53 7.91 4.70
N THR A 56 -12.82 9.10 5.21
CA THR A 56 -13.03 9.39 6.63
C THR A 56 -14.52 9.31 6.98
N GLU A 57 -14.86 9.27 8.27
CA GLU A 57 -16.25 9.32 8.74
C GLU A 57 -16.98 10.59 8.24
N ASN A 58 -16.30 11.74 8.20
CA ASN A 58 -16.87 12.99 7.69
C ASN A 58 -17.16 12.90 6.18
N ASP A 59 -16.27 12.27 5.41
CA ASP A 59 -16.50 12.05 3.97
C ASP A 59 -17.72 11.14 3.76
N VAL A 60 -17.88 10.09 4.58
CA VAL A 60 -19.03 9.19 4.50
C VAL A 60 -20.33 9.91 4.85
N ARG A 61 -20.34 10.79 5.86
CA ARG A 61 -21.51 11.64 6.14
C ARG A 61 -21.84 12.55 4.97
N ALA A 62 -20.85 13.20 4.38
CA ALA A 62 -21.04 14.05 3.20
C ALA A 62 -21.60 13.25 2.01
N ILE A 63 -21.06 12.06 1.73
CA ILE A 63 -21.58 11.14 0.69
C ILE A 63 -23.05 10.80 0.98
N LYS A 64 -23.38 10.47 2.24
CA LYS A 64 -24.76 10.15 2.65
C LYS A 64 -25.70 11.34 2.49
N THR A 65 -25.28 12.56 2.87
CA THR A 65 -26.06 13.79 2.65
C THR A 65 -26.29 14.02 1.16
N LEU A 66 -25.25 13.96 0.33
CA LEU A 66 -25.36 14.15 -1.12
C LEU A 66 -26.31 13.13 -1.77
N LEU A 67 -26.29 11.87 -1.31
CA LEU A 67 -27.23 10.84 -1.77
C LEU A 67 -28.69 11.09 -1.37
N ALA A 68 -28.93 11.89 -0.32
CA ALA A 68 -30.26 12.18 0.22
C ALA A 68 -30.82 13.53 -0.28
N THR A 69 -29.97 14.53 -0.49
CA THR A 69 -30.37 15.90 -0.80
C THR A 69 -30.21 16.28 -2.27
N THR A 70 -29.45 15.51 -3.06
CA THR A 70 -29.15 15.85 -4.47
C THR A 70 -29.46 14.68 -5.41
N GLU A 71 -29.81 15.02 -6.66
CA GLU A 71 -29.99 14.04 -7.77
C GLU A 71 -28.66 13.66 -8.45
N LEU A 72 -27.53 13.84 -7.76
CA LEU A 72 -26.24 13.46 -8.31
C LEU A 72 -26.14 11.94 -8.43
N THR A 73 -25.60 11.48 -9.56
CA THR A 73 -25.36 10.06 -9.75
C THR A 73 -24.25 9.57 -8.81
N GLN A 74 -24.29 8.29 -8.44
CA GLN A 74 -23.26 7.68 -7.59
C GLN A 74 -21.85 7.84 -8.19
N ALA A 75 -21.73 7.85 -9.53
CA ALA A 75 -20.47 8.08 -10.23
C ALA A 75 -19.97 9.51 -10.07
N ALA A 76 -20.86 10.51 -10.13
CA ALA A 76 -20.48 11.91 -9.92
C ALA A 76 -20.01 12.15 -8.47
N ILE A 77 -20.74 11.59 -7.49
CA ILE A 77 -20.33 11.65 -6.08
C ILE A 77 -18.98 10.96 -5.89
N ALA A 78 -18.79 9.76 -6.44
CA ALA A 78 -17.55 9.02 -6.32
C ALA A 78 -16.33 9.79 -6.88
N LYS A 79 -16.52 10.51 -8.00
CA LYS A 79 -15.49 11.37 -8.59
C LYS A 79 -15.08 12.52 -7.65
N GLN A 80 -16.03 13.11 -6.91
CA GLN A 80 -15.72 14.18 -5.94
C GLN A 80 -14.82 13.68 -4.80
N PHE A 81 -15.01 12.43 -4.36
CA PHE A 81 -14.23 11.82 -3.27
C PHE A 81 -13.06 10.97 -3.77
N ASN A 82 -12.74 10.99 -5.07
CA ASN A 82 -11.69 10.19 -5.70
C ASN A 82 -11.77 8.69 -5.34
N VAL A 83 -12.99 8.15 -5.34
CA VAL A 83 -13.29 6.73 -5.11
C VAL A 83 -14.03 6.14 -6.30
N HIS A 84 -14.07 4.81 -6.39
CA HIS A 84 -14.86 4.12 -7.39
C HIS A 84 -16.36 4.14 -7.00
N GLN A 85 -17.28 4.17 -7.97
CA GLN A 85 -18.72 4.25 -7.67
C GLN A 85 -19.23 3.07 -6.82
N CYS A 86 -18.57 1.91 -6.91
CA CYS A 86 -18.88 0.76 -6.06
C CYS A 86 -18.77 1.10 -4.57
N HIS A 87 -17.84 1.96 -4.15
CA HIS A 87 -17.71 2.37 -2.75
C HIS A 87 -18.93 3.17 -2.29
N VAL A 88 -19.42 4.08 -3.13
CA VAL A 88 -20.63 4.87 -2.85
C VAL A 88 -21.86 3.95 -2.78
N SER A 89 -21.96 2.96 -3.68
CA SER A 89 -23.02 1.95 -3.64
C SER A 89 -23.00 1.11 -2.36
N ASP A 90 -21.81 0.64 -1.92
CA ASP A 90 -21.66 -0.12 -0.68
C ASP A 90 -22.03 0.70 0.56
N ILE A 91 -21.69 1.99 0.59
CA ILE A 91 -22.09 2.93 1.65
C ILE A 91 -23.62 3.14 1.64
N LYS A 92 -24.21 3.39 0.46
CA LYS A 92 -25.66 3.58 0.32
C LYS A 92 -26.44 2.36 0.81
N ARG A 93 -25.95 1.16 0.51
CA ARG A 93 -26.58 -0.12 0.90
C ARG A 93 -26.25 -0.56 2.33
N GLY A 94 -25.41 0.18 3.06
CA GLY A 94 -24.97 -0.18 4.41
C GLY A 94 -24.08 -1.42 4.48
N LYS A 95 -23.47 -1.85 3.37
CA LYS A 95 -22.46 -2.93 3.38
C LYS A 95 -21.15 -2.48 4.02
N LYS A 96 -20.87 -1.17 3.94
CA LYS A 96 -19.75 -0.49 4.60
C LYS A 96 -20.29 0.72 5.35
N TRP A 97 -19.70 1.02 6.51
CA TRP A 97 -20.06 2.20 7.32
C TRP A 97 -21.53 2.24 7.75
N ALA A 98 -22.08 1.10 8.18
CA ALA A 98 -23.46 0.97 8.64
C ALA A 98 -23.72 1.72 9.96
N GLU A 99 -22.68 1.83 10.78
CA GLU A 99 -22.66 2.49 12.09
C GLU A 99 -22.82 4.02 12.00
N ILE A 100 -22.40 4.65 10.90
CA ILE A 100 -22.55 6.08 10.70
C ILE A 100 -23.99 6.39 10.33
N LYS A 101 -24.72 7.10 11.21
CA LYS A 101 -26.08 7.56 10.93
C LYS A 101 -26.06 8.97 10.31
N LEU A 102 -27.09 9.23 9.50
CA LEU A 102 -27.45 10.57 9.01
C LEU A 102 -28.30 11.27 10.07
#